data_AF-A0A399ZY19-F1
#
_entry.id   AF-A0A399ZY19-F1
#
_cell.length_a   1.000
_cell.length_b   1.000
_cell.length_c   1.000
_cell.angle_alpha   90.00
_cell.angle_beta   90.00
_cell.angle_gamma   90.00
#
_symmetry.space_group_name_H-M   'P 1'
#
loop_
_entity.id
_entity.type
_entity.pdbx_description
1 polymer ?
#
loop_
_entity_poly.entity_id
_entity_poly.type
_entity_poly.pdbx_seq_one_letter_code
_entity_poly.pdbx_strand_id
1 'polypeptide(L)'
;MPDVCWAAIHLRLISRAYHQRLNRFNGGEFVKKISVLCGAIILLMAFSTVAMAHAEMKSCTPPINGMVDTAPDKIVCTASEAMDPKGSMLAVFDAMGMQVDKKDSAVDLNDPDRATISVSLASDMMADGVYTVKWTTLSASDGDQATGEFKFTVGHGMHMSETPMATATDTTMHPNGDLSVGMATVDGTEITLKIVSPLKDAEVPAGMVTVQAALDGATLGENESHLHFYVDDNLALMSRGAQTSADLEIKEPGEHNIKVTYSDQAHDDLIQVFVRVMVVAAAQSTAAPTATMEPTMPPPTQAPAPTLAPTVAPTAEATTLPTSGSDNNFWLYAFLAGIGAGIIGAGVLAAVRARR
;
A
#
# COMPACT_ATOMS: atom_id res chain seq x y z
N MET A 1 95.96 -31.79 -6.97
CA MET A 1 96.59 -30.60 -7.58
C MET A 1 96.31 -30.67 -9.07
N PRO A 2 95.92 -29.53 -9.68
CA PRO A 2 94.66 -29.36 -10.43
C PRO A 2 94.92 -29.30 -11.95
N ASP A 3 93.95 -29.37 -12.87
CA ASP A 3 93.16 -28.21 -13.29
C ASP A 3 92.11 -28.55 -14.37
N VAL A 4 90.87 -28.08 -14.15
CA VAL A 4 90.04 -27.39 -15.15
C VAL A 4 89.28 -28.26 -16.20
N CYS A 5 88.28 -28.99 -15.69
CA CYS A 5 86.99 -29.19 -16.35
C CYS A 5 86.21 -27.86 -16.38
N TRP A 6 86.31 -27.04 -17.42
CA TRP A 6 85.60 -25.74 -17.50
C TRP A 6 84.91 -25.40 -18.82
N ALA A 7 84.73 -26.34 -19.76
CA ALA A 7 84.15 -25.98 -21.07
C ALA A 7 82.79 -26.63 -21.42
N ALA A 8 82.27 -27.58 -20.63
CA ALA A 8 81.07 -28.35 -21.04
C ALA A 8 79.77 -28.03 -20.27
N ILE A 9 79.80 -27.20 -19.23
CA ILE A 9 78.62 -26.96 -18.37
C ILE A 9 77.86 -25.66 -18.70
N HIS A 10 78.43 -24.75 -19.50
CA HIS A 10 77.79 -23.45 -19.74
C HIS A 10 76.75 -23.39 -20.87
N LEU A 11 76.56 -24.45 -21.68
CA LEU A 11 75.67 -24.37 -22.86
C LEU A 11 74.33 -25.12 -22.75
N ARG A 12 73.99 -25.70 -21.60
CA ARG A 12 72.66 -26.32 -21.37
C ARG A 12 71.79 -25.64 -20.32
N LEU A 13 72.21 -24.50 -19.78
CA LEU A 13 71.43 -23.76 -18.77
C LEU A 13 70.76 -22.49 -19.29
N ILE A 14 71.09 -21.99 -20.48
CA ILE A 14 70.46 -20.76 -21.01
C ILE A 14 69.23 -21.07 -21.89
N SER A 15 69.11 -22.26 -22.49
CA SER A 15 67.96 -22.59 -23.35
C SER A 15 66.68 -22.99 -22.58
N ARG A 16 66.77 -23.35 -21.30
CA ARG A 16 65.58 -23.70 -20.49
C ARG A 16 64.97 -22.52 -19.72
N ALA A 17 65.69 -21.40 -19.58
CA ALA A 17 65.20 -20.23 -18.86
C ALA A 17 64.36 -19.27 -19.73
N TYR A 18 64.44 -19.36 -21.07
CA TYR A 18 63.63 -18.50 -21.95
C TYR A 18 62.23 -19.07 -22.24
N HIS A 19 62.06 -20.40 -22.22
CA HIS A 19 60.74 -21.02 -22.44
C HIS A 19 59.84 -21.10 -21.20
N GLN A 20 60.30 -20.63 -20.03
CA GLN A 20 59.50 -20.66 -18.79
C GLN A 20 59.10 -19.28 -18.25
N ARG A 21 59.13 -18.23 -19.08
CA ARG A 21 58.72 -16.87 -18.65
C ARG A 21 57.62 -16.21 -19.48
N LEU A 22 57.00 -16.93 -20.42
CA LEU A 22 55.83 -16.44 -21.18
C LEU A 22 54.51 -17.17 -20.88
N ASN A 23 54.51 -18.15 -19.96
CA ASN A 23 53.31 -18.95 -19.65
C ASN A 23 52.81 -18.80 -18.20
N ARG A 24 53.12 -17.68 -17.53
CA ARG A 24 52.70 -17.42 -16.14
C ARG A 24 51.98 -16.10 -15.92
N PHE A 25 51.42 -15.52 -16.97
CA PHE A 25 50.23 -14.70 -16.79
C PHE A 25 49.07 -15.57 -17.23
N ASN A 26 48.19 -15.91 -16.29
CA ASN A 26 46.87 -16.50 -16.53
C ASN A 26 46.02 -15.51 -17.34
N GLY A 27 46.44 -15.17 -18.56
CA GLY A 27 45.74 -14.29 -19.48
C GLY A 27 44.35 -14.84 -19.76
N GLY A 28 44.15 -16.16 -19.72
CA GLY A 28 42.83 -16.77 -19.81
C GLY A 28 41.89 -16.36 -18.68
N GLU A 29 42.34 -16.35 -17.42
CA GLU A 29 41.48 -15.97 -16.28
C GLU A 29 41.25 -14.46 -16.21
N PHE A 30 42.25 -13.66 -16.58
CA PHE A 30 42.12 -12.21 -16.64
C PHE A 30 41.19 -11.77 -17.79
N VAL A 31 41.32 -12.38 -18.97
CA VAL A 31 40.45 -12.14 -20.13
C VAL A 31 39.03 -12.65 -19.88
N LYS A 32 38.84 -13.80 -19.22
CA LYS A 32 37.51 -14.28 -18.81
C LYS A 32 36.83 -13.30 -17.85
N LYS A 33 37.54 -12.79 -16.83
CA LYS A 33 36.99 -11.82 -15.88
C LYS A 33 36.60 -10.51 -16.56
N ILE A 34 37.42 -10.02 -17.49
CA ILE A 34 37.08 -8.83 -18.30
C ILE A 34 35.87 -9.09 -19.20
N SER A 35 35.80 -10.23 -19.88
CA SER A 35 34.64 -10.58 -20.72
C SER A 35 33.34 -10.70 -19.91
N VAL A 36 33.38 -11.28 -18.71
CA VAL A 36 32.21 -11.37 -17.82
C VAL A 36 31.80 -9.98 -17.34
N LEU A 37 32.75 -9.13 -16.96
CA LEU A 37 32.47 -7.75 -16.55
C LEU A 37 31.87 -6.93 -17.70
N CYS A 38 32.47 -6.99 -18.89
CA CYS A 38 31.94 -6.32 -20.08
C CYS A 38 30.57 -6.86 -20.47
N GLY A 39 30.36 -8.18 -20.39
CA GLY A 39 29.05 -8.80 -20.63
C GLY A 39 27.98 -8.34 -19.63
N ALA A 40 28.33 -8.23 -18.35
CA ALA A 40 27.45 -7.72 -17.32
C ALA A 40 27.11 -6.23 -17.52
N ILE A 41 28.09 -5.41 -17.93
CA ILE A 41 27.87 -3.99 -18.24
C ILE A 41 26.94 -3.83 -19.46
N ILE A 42 27.16 -4.61 -20.51
CA ILE A 42 26.29 -4.60 -21.71
C ILE A 42 24.88 -5.06 -21.35
N LEU A 43 24.73 -6.08 -20.51
CA LEU A 43 23.44 -6.54 -20.03
C LEU A 43 22.72 -5.46 -19.21
N LEU A 44 23.43 -4.76 -18.32
CA LEU A 44 22.88 -3.65 -17.53
C LEU A 44 22.44 -2.47 -18.42
N MET A 45 23.19 -2.17 -19.49
CA MET A 45 22.79 -1.14 -20.46
C MET A 45 21.59 -1.55 -21.32
N ALA A 46 21.40 -2.84 -21.58
CA ALA A 46 20.24 -3.33 -22.33
C ALA A 46 18.91 -3.26 -21.54
N PHE A 47 18.98 -3.05 -20.22
CA PHE A 47 17.84 -2.81 -19.34
C PHE A 47 17.65 -1.32 -18.98
N SER A 48 18.22 -0.38 -19.74
CA SER A 48 17.82 1.03 -19.58
C SER A 48 16.38 1.19 -20.05
N THR A 49 15.43 1.28 -19.13
CA THR A 49 14.08 1.73 -19.47
C THR A 49 14.20 3.14 -19.99
N VAL A 50 13.90 3.35 -21.28
CA VAL A 50 13.62 4.69 -21.80
C VAL A 50 12.35 5.12 -21.10
N ALA A 51 12.49 5.85 -19.99
CA ALA A 51 11.38 6.55 -19.41
C ALA A 51 11.00 7.64 -20.41
N MET A 52 9.92 7.43 -21.16
CA MET A 52 9.25 8.51 -21.88
C MET A 52 8.70 9.45 -20.82
N ALA A 53 9.50 10.45 -20.46
CA ALA A 53 9.18 11.47 -19.48
C ALA A 53 8.70 12.71 -20.23
N HIS A 54 7.59 12.62 -20.94
CA HIS A 54 6.93 13.82 -21.46
C HIS A 54 6.52 14.71 -20.28
N ALA A 55 6.31 16.01 -20.54
CA ALA A 55 5.81 17.02 -19.60
C ALA A 55 4.41 16.70 -19.05
N GLU A 56 4.24 15.63 -18.29
CA GLU A 56 2.98 15.21 -17.68
C GLU A 56 2.70 16.00 -16.39
N MET A 57 1.41 16.21 -16.09
CA MET A 57 1.00 16.86 -14.85
C MET A 57 1.29 15.97 -13.64
N LYS A 58 2.16 16.43 -12.73
CA LYS A 58 2.51 15.72 -11.49
C LYS A 58 1.58 16.04 -10.33
N SER A 59 1.20 17.31 -10.21
CA SER A 59 0.38 17.79 -9.10
C SER A 59 -0.41 19.02 -9.53
N CYS A 60 -1.57 19.23 -8.91
CA CYS A 60 -2.38 20.41 -9.10
C CYS A 60 -3.02 20.86 -7.78
N THR A 61 -3.43 22.12 -7.72
CA THR A 61 -4.35 22.67 -6.73
C THR A 61 -5.48 23.35 -7.51
N PRO A 62 -6.73 22.87 -7.45
CA PRO A 62 -7.24 21.69 -6.72
C PRO A 62 -6.51 20.37 -7.00
N PRO A 63 -6.49 19.42 -6.05
CA PRO A 63 -5.82 18.13 -6.25
C PRO A 63 -6.38 17.38 -7.45
N ILE A 64 -5.50 16.70 -8.19
CA ILE A 64 -5.88 15.81 -9.30
C ILE A 64 -6.80 14.73 -8.75
N ASN A 65 -8.00 14.60 -9.34
CA ASN A 65 -9.07 13.69 -8.93
C ASN A 65 -9.51 13.88 -7.46
N GLY A 66 -9.23 15.05 -6.87
CA GLY A 66 -9.59 15.39 -5.50
C GLY A 66 -10.80 16.31 -5.40
N MET A 67 -11.05 16.76 -4.18
CA MET A 67 -12.22 17.57 -3.82
C MET A 67 -11.80 18.86 -3.11
N VAL A 68 -12.57 19.91 -3.32
CA VAL A 68 -12.45 21.19 -2.62
C VAL A 68 -13.81 21.65 -2.13
N ASP A 69 -13.85 22.15 -0.91
CA ASP A 69 -15.08 22.58 -0.23
C ASP A 69 -15.79 23.74 -0.93
N THR A 70 -15.02 24.61 -1.58
CA THR A 70 -15.49 25.83 -2.23
C THR A 70 -14.86 26.00 -3.61
N ALA A 71 -15.58 26.67 -4.51
CA ALA A 71 -15.10 26.94 -5.86
C ALA A 71 -13.79 27.75 -5.81
N PRO A 72 -12.67 27.23 -6.36
CA PRO A 72 -11.38 27.90 -6.29
C PRO A 72 -11.29 29.01 -7.34
N ASP A 73 -10.53 30.06 -7.06
CA ASP A 73 -10.37 31.19 -8.01
C ASP A 73 -9.45 30.86 -9.20
N LYS A 74 -8.61 29.82 -9.07
CA LYS A 74 -7.67 29.38 -10.10
C LYS A 74 -7.28 27.92 -9.91
N ILE A 75 -6.78 27.32 -10.98
CA ILE A 75 -6.05 26.06 -10.95
C ILE A 75 -4.57 26.35 -11.16
N VAL A 76 -3.71 25.73 -10.36
CA VAL A 76 -2.26 25.76 -10.51
C VAL A 76 -1.75 24.32 -10.57
N CYS A 77 -1.00 23.97 -11.61
CA CYS A 77 -0.44 22.64 -11.81
C CYS A 77 1.07 22.70 -12.03
N THR A 78 1.76 21.63 -11.65
CA THR A 78 3.20 21.43 -11.89
C THR A 78 3.40 20.20 -12.76
N ALA A 79 4.16 20.37 -13.84
CA ALA A 79 4.51 19.30 -14.78
C ALA A 79 5.79 18.56 -14.38
N SER A 80 6.08 17.45 -15.06
CA SER A 80 7.25 16.62 -14.81
C SER A 80 8.58 17.26 -15.21
N GLU A 81 8.53 18.19 -16.16
CA GLU A 81 9.64 18.94 -16.74
C GLU A 81 9.18 20.34 -17.21
N ALA A 82 10.11 21.13 -17.75
CA ALA A 82 9.88 22.49 -18.22
C ALA A 82 8.97 22.54 -19.46
N MET A 83 8.03 23.49 -19.49
CA MET A 83 7.07 23.67 -20.58
C MET A 83 7.41 24.88 -21.46
N ASP A 84 7.17 24.76 -22.78
CA ASP A 84 7.12 25.90 -23.69
C ASP A 84 5.76 26.63 -23.52
N PRO A 85 5.76 27.94 -23.16
CA PRO A 85 4.55 28.72 -22.96
C PRO A 85 3.67 28.88 -24.22
N LYS A 86 4.22 28.66 -25.43
CA LYS A 86 3.45 28.80 -26.68
C LYS A 86 2.60 27.58 -27.03
N GLY A 87 2.91 26.43 -26.44
CA GLY A 87 2.25 25.15 -26.73
C GLY A 87 1.55 24.51 -25.53
N SER A 88 1.64 25.13 -24.34
CA SER A 88 1.12 24.55 -23.10
C SER A 88 -0.08 25.33 -22.57
N MET A 89 -1.16 24.63 -22.21
CA MET A 89 -2.41 25.23 -21.75
C MET A 89 -3.24 24.29 -20.87
N LEU A 90 -4.07 24.88 -20.01
CA LEU A 90 -5.15 24.26 -19.28
C LEU A 90 -6.50 24.79 -19.80
N ALA A 91 -7.52 23.92 -19.81
CA ALA A 91 -8.91 24.28 -20.05
C ALA A 91 -9.82 23.50 -19.10
N VAL A 92 -10.79 24.17 -18.49
CA VAL A 92 -11.62 23.62 -17.40
C VAL A 92 -13.08 23.64 -17.82
N PHE A 93 -13.73 22.49 -17.71
CA PHE A 93 -15.11 22.26 -18.15
C PHE A 93 -15.98 21.76 -17.01
N ASP A 94 -17.25 22.15 -17.00
CA ASP A 94 -18.27 21.56 -16.12
C ASP A 94 -18.79 20.22 -16.67
N ALA A 95 -19.70 19.58 -15.92
CA ALA A 95 -20.33 18.31 -16.31
C ALA A 95 -21.17 18.38 -17.60
N MET A 96 -21.57 19.57 -18.04
CA MET A 96 -22.30 19.79 -19.30
C MET A 96 -21.35 20.07 -20.48
N GLY A 97 -20.03 20.09 -20.23
CA GLY A 97 -19.01 20.39 -21.23
C GLY A 97 -18.87 21.89 -21.52
N MET A 98 -19.43 22.77 -20.69
CA MET A 98 -19.21 24.22 -20.80
C MET A 98 -17.88 24.58 -20.16
N GLN A 99 -17.09 25.41 -20.84
CA GLN A 99 -15.81 25.90 -20.32
C GLN A 99 -16.06 26.96 -19.24
N VAL A 100 -15.50 26.77 -18.04
CA VAL A 100 -15.71 27.59 -16.83
C VAL A 100 -14.46 28.38 -16.40
N ASP A 101 -13.41 28.35 -17.22
CA ASP A 101 -12.21 29.17 -17.03
C ASP A 101 -12.27 30.51 -17.77
N LYS A 102 -11.36 31.42 -17.42
CA LYS A 102 -11.23 32.76 -18.03
C LYS A 102 -10.36 32.78 -19.29
N LYS A 103 -9.98 31.61 -19.82
CA LYS A 103 -9.13 31.43 -21.01
C LYS A 103 -7.78 32.15 -20.94
N ASP A 104 -7.27 32.30 -19.73
CA ASP A 104 -6.02 33.00 -19.41
C ASP A 104 -4.93 32.02 -18.98
N SER A 105 -4.97 30.78 -19.48
CA SER A 105 -3.97 29.78 -19.11
C SER A 105 -2.58 30.20 -19.54
N ALA A 106 -1.62 30.11 -18.61
CA ALA A 106 -0.24 30.51 -18.85
C ALA A 106 0.75 29.72 -17.99
N VAL A 107 1.87 29.34 -18.61
CA VAL A 107 3.07 28.85 -17.90
C VAL A 107 3.66 30.03 -17.11
N ASP A 108 3.98 29.79 -15.83
CA ASP A 108 4.61 30.81 -15.00
C ASP A 108 6.05 31.04 -15.48
N LEU A 109 6.31 32.23 -16.03
CA LEU A 109 7.63 32.61 -16.51
C LEU A 109 8.57 33.08 -15.40
N ASN A 110 8.04 33.27 -14.18
CA ASN A 110 8.83 33.59 -12.99
C ASN A 110 9.30 32.33 -12.27
N ASP A 111 8.69 31.18 -12.55
CA ASP A 111 9.19 29.88 -12.15
C ASP A 111 10.49 29.58 -12.93
N PRO A 112 11.66 29.48 -12.25
CA PRO A 112 12.92 29.21 -12.93
C PRO A 112 12.93 27.86 -13.66
N ASP A 113 12.13 26.89 -13.19
CA ASP A 113 12.03 25.56 -13.79
C ASP A 113 10.98 25.52 -14.92
N ARG A 114 10.15 26.57 -15.07
CA ARG A 114 9.05 26.68 -16.05
C ARG A 114 8.14 25.45 -16.05
N ALA A 115 8.00 24.80 -14.91
CA ALA A 115 7.20 23.58 -14.75
C ALA A 115 5.80 23.91 -14.24
N THR A 116 5.55 25.16 -13.82
CA THR A 116 4.25 25.59 -13.28
C THR A 116 3.38 26.22 -14.37
N ILE A 117 2.11 25.83 -14.42
CA ILE A 117 1.07 26.41 -15.28
C ILE A 117 -0.18 26.72 -14.46
N SER A 118 -0.90 27.77 -14.80
CA SER A 118 -2.15 28.12 -14.12
C SER A 118 -3.21 28.62 -15.08
N VAL A 119 -4.47 28.62 -14.62
CA VAL A 119 -5.62 29.21 -15.31
C VAL A 119 -6.61 29.73 -14.26
N SER A 120 -7.20 30.90 -14.50
CA SER A 120 -8.19 31.48 -13.60
C SER A 120 -9.58 30.91 -13.86
N LEU A 121 -10.36 30.73 -12.80
CA LEU A 121 -11.74 30.26 -12.86
C LEU A 121 -12.73 31.40 -12.64
N ALA A 122 -13.94 31.23 -13.16
CA ALA A 122 -15.10 32.07 -12.81
C ALA A 122 -15.79 31.48 -11.56
N SER A 123 -15.10 31.53 -10.41
CA SER A 123 -15.53 30.90 -9.15
C SER A 123 -16.94 31.33 -8.69
N ASP A 124 -17.35 32.55 -9.03
CA ASP A 124 -18.68 33.11 -8.77
C ASP A 124 -19.81 32.46 -9.59
N MET A 125 -19.47 31.80 -10.69
CA MET A 125 -20.40 31.11 -11.59
C MET A 125 -20.32 29.59 -11.46
N MET A 126 -19.42 29.07 -10.63
CA MET A 126 -19.24 27.65 -10.39
C MET A 126 -20.19 27.15 -9.30
N ALA A 127 -20.90 26.06 -9.59
CA ALA A 127 -21.73 25.36 -8.63
C ALA A 127 -21.00 24.13 -8.05
N ASP A 128 -21.56 23.55 -7.00
CA ASP A 128 -21.11 22.24 -6.52
C ASP A 128 -21.26 21.19 -7.64
N GLY A 129 -20.22 20.38 -7.86
CA GLY A 129 -20.19 19.40 -8.93
C GLY A 129 -18.79 19.01 -9.39
N VAL A 130 -18.74 18.12 -10.40
CA VAL A 130 -17.51 17.60 -10.99
C VAL A 130 -17.07 18.47 -12.16
N TYR A 131 -15.79 18.83 -12.16
CA TYR A 131 -15.14 19.62 -13.19
C TYR A 131 -14.03 18.82 -13.85
N THR A 132 -13.88 18.94 -15.16
CA THR A 132 -12.84 18.28 -15.96
C THR A 132 -11.81 19.30 -16.40
N VAL A 133 -10.55 19.07 -16.05
CA VAL A 133 -9.41 19.86 -16.49
C VAL A 133 -8.71 19.11 -17.61
N LYS A 134 -8.73 19.68 -18.81
CA LYS A 134 -7.96 19.22 -19.96
C LYS A 134 -6.66 19.99 -20.01
N TRP A 135 -5.56 19.29 -20.27
CA TRP A 135 -4.26 19.90 -20.37
C TRP A 135 -3.56 19.48 -21.66
N THR A 136 -2.74 20.40 -22.16
CA THR A 136 -1.76 20.15 -23.21
C THR A 136 -0.46 20.75 -22.72
N THR A 137 0.63 20.01 -22.85
CA THR A 137 1.98 20.49 -22.56
C THR A 137 2.84 20.29 -23.77
N LEU A 138 3.74 21.25 -23.98
CA LEU A 138 4.81 21.15 -24.98
C LEU A 138 6.11 21.22 -24.21
N SER A 139 6.91 20.16 -24.27
CA SER A 139 8.21 20.14 -23.59
C SER A 139 9.12 21.23 -24.14
N ALA A 140 9.74 22.01 -23.26
CA ALA A 140 10.74 22.98 -23.65
C ALA A 140 12.07 22.32 -24.07
N SER A 141 12.28 21.05 -23.72
CA SER A 141 13.56 20.36 -23.88
C SER A 141 13.67 19.62 -25.21
N ASP A 142 12.64 18.85 -25.59
CA ASP A 142 12.60 18.04 -26.80
C ASP A 142 11.52 18.47 -27.82
N GLY A 143 10.58 19.33 -27.41
CA GLY A 143 9.50 19.82 -28.26
C GLY A 143 8.36 18.82 -28.45
N ASP A 144 8.31 17.75 -27.67
CA ASP A 144 7.21 16.78 -27.72
C ASP A 144 5.97 17.32 -27.00
N GLN A 145 4.80 17.05 -27.60
CA GLN A 145 3.51 17.41 -27.05
C GLN A 145 2.93 16.24 -26.25
N ALA A 146 2.46 16.51 -25.04
CA ALA A 146 1.61 15.60 -24.27
C ALA A 146 0.25 16.23 -23.99
N THR A 147 -0.76 15.38 -23.84
CA THR A 147 -2.13 15.78 -23.56
C THR A 147 -2.75 14.84 -22.56
N GLY A 148 -3.66 15.34 -21.74
CA GLY A 148 -4.46 14.51 -20.86
C GLY A 148 -5.59 15.27 -20.23
N GLU A 149 -6.28 14.60 -19.31
CA GLU A 149 -7.34 15.20 -18.52
C GLU A 149 -7.37 14.61 -17.12
N PHE A 150 -7.86 15.39 -16.17
CA PHE A 150 -8.20 14.93 -14.82
C PHE A 150 -9.45 15.65 -14.33
N LYS A 151 -10.02 15.17 -13.23
CA LYS A 151 -11.22 15.78 -12.63
C LYS A 151 -10.93 16.40 -11.28
N PHE A 152 -11.77 17.31 -10.82
CA PHE A 152 -11.87 17.69 -9.41
C PHE A 152 -13.32 18.01 -9.08
N THR A 153 -13.67 17.92 -7.80
CA THR A 153 -15.04 18.15 -7.32
C THR A 153 -15.08 19.40 -6.46
N VAL A 154 -16.11 20.24 -6.65
CA VAL A 154 -16.42 21.40 -5.79
C VAL A 154 -17.67 21.08 -4.96
N GLY A 155 -17.66 21.45 -3.67
CA GLY A 155 -18.83 21.38 -2.79
C GLY A 155 -18.65 20.46 -1.59
N HIS A 156 -19.65 20.40 -0.71
CA HIS A 156 -19.60 19.60 0.54
C HIS A 156 -20.40 18.29 0.47
N GLY A 157 -20.85 17.86 -0.70
CA GLY A 157 -21.88 16.83 -0.75
C GLY A 157 -22.04 16.13 -2.07
N MET A 158 -20.96 15.65 -2.67
CA MET A 158 -21.00 14.58 -3.68
C MET A 158 -19.71 13.75 -3.60
N HIS A 159 -19.62 12.88 -2.58
CA HIS A 159 -18.89 11.61 -2.74
C HIS A 159 -19.69 10.72 -3.71
N MET A 160 -19.82 11.15 -4.97
CA MET A 160 -19.99 10.23 -6.08
C MET A 160 -18.57 9.92 -6.52
N SER A 161 -17.95 8.98 -5.80
CA SER A 161 -16.82 8.23 -6.32
C SER A 161 -17.35 7.39 -7.48
N GLU A 162 -17.59 8.02 -8.62
CA GLU A 162 -17.61 7.33 -9.91
C GLU A 162 -16.30 7.70 -10.62
N THR A 163 -15.22 7.10 -10.13
CA THR A 163 -14.15 6.72 -11.04
C THR A 163 -14.75 5.68 -11.99
N PRO A 164 -14.63 5.82 -13.33
CA PRO A 164 -14.78 4.66 -14.19
C PRO A 164 -13.59 3.76 -13.88
N MET A 165 -13.75 2.84 -12.92
CA MET A 165 -12.86 1.69 -12.84
C MET A 165 -12.92 1.03 -14.21
N ALA A 166 -11.74 0.77 -14.76
CA ALA A 166 -11.57 -0.29 -15.74
C ALA A 166 -12.42 -1.47 -15.30
N THR A 167 -13.38 -1.86 -16.13
CA THR A 167 -14.32 -2.99 -16.01
C THR A 167 -13.97 -3.98 -14.87
N ALA A 168 -14.26 -3.62 -13.63
CA ALA A 168 -14.63 -4.54 -12.59
C ALA A 168 -16.12 -4.33 -12.51
N THR A 169 -16.88 -5.30 -13.01
CA THR A 169 -18.33 -5.27 -12.90
C THR A 169 -18.61 -5.25 -11.40
N ASP A 170 -18.97 -4.09 -10.84
CA ASP A 170 -19.55 -4.06 -9.51
C ASP A 170 -20.89 -4.78 -9.61
N THR A 171 -20.83 -6.09 -9.38
CA THR A 171 -21.99 -6.97 -9.34
C THR A 171 -22.67 -6.92 -7.97
N THR A 172 -22.19 -6.08 -7.04
CA THR A 172 -22.79 -5.97 -5.72
C THR A 172 -24.18 -5.35 -5.83
N MET A 173 -25.18 -6.12 -5.42
CA MET A 173 -26.54 -5.65 -5.27
C MET A 173 -26.73 -5.06 -3.88
N HIS A 174 -27.15 -3.80 -3.82
CA HIS A 174 -27.51 -3.11 -2.57
C HIS A 174 -29.03 -3.13 -2.37
N PRO A 175 -29.57 -3.89 -1.41
CA PRO A 175 -31.01 -4.00 -1.21
C PRO A 175 -31.60 -2.64 -0.81
N ASN A 176 -32.66 -2.22 -1.51
CA ASN A 176 -33.31 -0.91 -1.33
C ASN A 176 -32.36 0.31 -1.45
N GLY A 177 -31.20 0.15 -2.09
CA GLY A 177 -30.17 1.20 -2.17
C GLY A 177 -29.41 1.43 -0.85
N ASP A 178 -29.53 0.52 0.13
CA ASP A 178 -28.75 0.59 1.36
C ASP A 178 -27.32 0.11 1.11
N LEU A 179 -26.40 1.07 1.01
CA LEU A 179 -24.98 0.80 0.77
C LEU A 179 -24.30 0.05 1.92
N SER A 180 -24.89 0.01 3.11
CA SER A 180 -24.33 -0.72 4.26
C SER A 180 -24.50 -2.24 4.14
N VAL A 181 -25.28 -2.70 3.15
CA VAL A 181 -25.54 -4.10 2.86
C VAL A 181 -25.25 -4.38 1.38
N GLY A 182 -24.52 -5.45 1.10
CA GLY A 182 -24.12 -5.83 -0.25
C GLY A 182 -24.37 -7.32 -0.44
N MET A 183 -24.97 -7.69 -1.56
CA MET A 183 -25.27 -9.07 -1.92
C MET A 183 -24.66 -9.39 -3.29
N ALA A 184 -24.02 -10.54 -3.42
CA ALA A 184 -23.61 -11.05 -4.72
C ALA A 184 -23.66 -12.57 -4.76
N THR A 185 -23.74 -13.12 -5.96
CA THR A 185 -23.55 -14.56 -6.18
C THR A 185 -22.10 -14.83 -6.55
N VAL A 186 -21.35 -15.50 -5.67
CA VAL A 186 -19.96 -15.92 -5.89
C VAL A 186 -19.96 -17.44 -6.01
N ASP A 187 -19.46 -17.96 -7.13
CA ASP A 187 -19.43 -19.41 -7.44
C ASP A 187 -20.78 -20.13 -7.23
N GLY A 188 -21.88 -19.44 -7.53
CA GLY A 188 -23.24 -19.97 -7.39
C GLY A 188 -23.81 -19.92 -5.96
N THR A 189 -23.07 -19.35 -5.00
CA THR A 189 -23.52 -19.13 -3.62
C THR A 189 -23.88 -17.67 -3.42
N GLU A 190 -25.06 -17.39 -2.88
CA GLU A 190 -25.44 -16.04 -2.48
C GLU A 190 -24.73 -15.67 -1.18
N ILE A 191 -23.96 -14.59 -1.21
CA ILE A 191 -23.23 -14.06 -0.08
C ILE A 191 -23.78 -12.68 0.24
N THR A 192 -24.00 -12.43 1.53
CA THR A 192 -24.41 -11.11 2.03
C THR A 192 -23.35 -10.56 2.97
N LEU A 193 -22.85 -9.37 2.68
CA LEU A 193 -21.97 -8.61 3.55
C LEU A 193 -22.73 -7.42 4.12
N LYS A 194 -22.55 -7.13 5.41
CA LYS A 194 -23.18 -5.98 6.07
C LYS A 194 -22.22 -5.33 7.06
N ILE A 195 -22.17 -4.00 7.07
CA ILE A 195 -21.55 -3.25 8.18
C ILE A 195 -22.57 -3.16 9.32
N VAL A 196 -22.20 -3.70 10.49
CA VAL A 196 -23.03 -3.73 11.71
C VAL A 196 -22.71 -2.53 12.61
N SER A 197 -21.45 -2.12 12.65
CA SER A 197 -20.97 -0.96 13.37
C SER A 197 -19.78 -0.35 12.62
N PRO A 198 -19.64 0.97 12.55
CA PRO A 198 -20.64 1.97 12.94
C PRO A 198 -21.89 1.93 12.05
N LEU A 199 -23.02 2.42 12.56
CA LEU A 199 -24.23 2.56 11.75
C LEU A 199 -24.07 3.69 10.73
N LYS A 200 -24.87 3.64 9.67
CA LYS A 200 -24.95 4.73 8.70
C LYS A 200 -25.28 6.06 9.40
N ASP A 201 -24.51 7.09 9.06
CA ASP A 201 -24.58 8.46 9.58
C ASP A 201 -24.35 8.57 11.10
N ALA A 202 -23.70 7.58 11.71
CA ALA A 202 -23.39 7.60 13.14
C ALA A 202 -22.30 8.63 13.47
N GLU A 203 -22.44 9.29 14.62
CA GLU A 203 -21.39 10.10 15.22
C GLU A 203 -20.40 9.22 15.99
N VAL A 204 -19.12 9.30 15.65
CA VAL A 204 -18.04 8.55 16.31
C VAL A 204 -16.93 9.50 16.76
N PRO A 205 -16.26 9.26 17.89
CA PRO A 205 -15.16 10.12 18.32
C PRO A 205 -13.93 9.89 17.44
N ALA A 206 -13.17 10.96 17.17
CA ALA A 206 -11.85 10.86 16.56
C ALA A 206 -10.93 9.95 17.39
N GLY A 207 -10.12 9.13 16.70
CA GLY A 207 -9.26 8.11 17.29
C GLY A 207 -9.57 6.72 16.74
N MET A 208 -9.54 5.71 17.60
CA MET A 208 -9.79 4.33 17.21
C MET A 208 -11.30 4.07 17.11
N VAL A 209 -11.77 3.76 15.89
CA VAL A 209 -13.15 3.41 15.59
C VAL A 209 -13.22 1.92 15.27
N THR A 210 -13.97 1.17 16.07
CA THR A 210 -14.20 -0.26 15.82
C THR A 210 -15.26 -0.45 14.73
N VAL A 211 -14.83 -1.01 13.60
CA VAL A 211 -15.69 -1.43 12.51
C VAL A 211 -15.98 -2.92 12.65
N GLN A 212 -17.26 -3.28 12.64
CA GLN A 212 -17.74 -4.64 12.72
C GLN A 212 -18.59 -4.93 11.48
N ALA A 213 -18.21 -5.96 10.73
CA ALA A 213 -18.98 -6.51 9.63
C ALA A 213 -19.65 -7.82 10.04
N ALA A 214 -20.72 -8.18 9.33
CA ALA A 214 -21.34 -9.49 9.34
C ALA A 214 -21.30 -10.05 7.92
N LEU A 215 -20.93 -11.32 7.79
CA LEU A 215 -20.90 -12.05 6.53
C LEU A 215 -21.82 -13.25 6.67
N ASP A 216 -22.70 -13.44 5.69
CA ASP A 216 -23.59 -14.60 5.57
C ASP A 216 -23.38 -15.25 4.20
N GLY A 217 -23.52 -16.58 4.14
CA GLY A 217 -23.30 -17.36 2.92
C GLY A 217 -21.84 -17.69 2.59
N ALA A 218 -20.86 -17.21 3.37
CA ALA A 218 -19.45 -17.57 3.22
C ALA A 218 -18.69 -17.60 4.56
N THR A 219 -17.60 -18.36 4.60
CA THR A 219 -16.71 -18.48 5.77
C THR A 219 -15.37 -17.83 5.48
N LEU A 220 -15.04 -16.75 6.20
CA LEU A 220 -13.74 -16.09 6.07
C LEU A 220 -12.58 -17.03 6.42
N GLY A 221 -11.50 -16.94 5.64
CA GLY A 221 -10.32 -17.79 5.74
C GLY A 221 -10.42 -19.09 4.94
N GLU A 222 -11.63 -19.53 4.53
CA GLU A 222 -11.74 -20.57 3.50
C GLU A 222 -11.30 -20.00 2.15
N ASN A 223 -10.47 -20.77 1.42
CA ASN A 223 -9.83 -20.32 0.18
C ASN A 223 -9.05 -19.01 0.32
N GLU A 224 -8.54 -18.70 1.51
CA GLU A 224 -7.83 -17.45 1.82
C GLU A 224 -8.68 -16.17 1.61
N SER A 225 -10.01 -16.31 1.59
CA SER A 225 -10.92 -15.17 1.59
C SER A 225 -10.77 -14.35 2.87
N HIS A 226 -10.87 -13.04 2.74
CA HIS A 226 -10.69 -12.10 3.85
C HIS A 226 -11.44 -10.80 3.59
N LEU A 227 -11.46 -9.90 4.59
CA LEU A 227 -12.07 -8.59 4.45
C LEU A 227 -11.01 -7.52 4.26
N HIS A 228 -11.24 -6.57 3.38
CA HIS A 228 -10.51 -5.31 3.38
C HIS A 228 -11.34 -4.21 4.06
N PHE A 229 -10.68 -3.39 4.85
CA PHE A 229 -11.26 -2.22 5.51
C PHE A 229 -10.59 -0.96 4.98
N TYR A 230 -11.39 -0.01 4.51
CA TYR A 230 -10.93 1.26 3.97
C TYR A 230 -11.51 2.43 4.77
N VAL A 231 -10.74 3.51 4.84
CA VAL A 231 -11.21 4.83 5.29
C VAL A 231 -10.92 5.80 4.15
N ASP A 232 -11.97 6.44 3.63
CA ASP A 232 -11.91 7.38 2.50
C ASP A 232 -11.16 6.80 1.29
N ASP A 233 -11.56 5.59 0.90
CA ASP A 233 -10.98 4.79 -0.19
C ASP A 233 -9.51 4.39 -0.03
N ASN A 234 -8.87 4.75 1.09
CA ASN A 234 -7.54 4.26 1.44
C ASN A 234 -7.66 2.94 2.21
N LEU A 235 -6.98 1.90 1.72
CA LEU A 235 -6.91 0.62 2.42
C LEU A 235 -6.23 0.81 3.78
N ALA A 236 -6.99 0.64 4.86
CA ALA A 236 -6.51 0.78 6.22
C ALA A 236 -6.00 -0.55 6.77
N LEU A 237 -6.74 -1.65 6.52
CA LEU A 237 -6.42 -2.96 7.06
C LEU A 237 -6.97 -4.09 6.18
N MET A 238 -6.24 -5.20 6.11
CA MET A 238 -6.72 -6.48 5.58
C MET A 238 -6.87 -7.46 6.74
N SER A 239 -8.05 -8.07 6.88
CA SER A 239 -8.34 -9.02 7.95
C SER A 239 -7.57 -10.32 7.75
N ARG A 240 -7.34 -11.06 8.83
CA ARG A 240 -6.69 -12.38 8.77
C ARG A 240 -7.60 -13.45 9.34
N GLY A 241 -7.67 -14.58 8.65
CA GLY A 241 -8.52 -15.71 9.06
C GLY A 241 -9.98 -15.29 9.18
N ALA A 242 -10.64 -15.69 10.25
CA ALA A 242 -12.08 -15.48 10.45
C ALA A 242 -12.46 -14.09 11.03
N GLN A 243 -11.58 -13.09 10.96
CA GLN A 243 -11.82 -11.78 11.57
C GLN A 243 -12.86 -10.97 10.79
N THR A 244 -13.93 -10.58 11.48
CA THR A 244 -15.02 -9.74 10.95
C THR A 244 -15.02 -8.31 11.50
N SER A 245 -14.05 -7.97 12.36
CA SER A 245 -13.89 -6.61 12.90
C SER A 245 -12.46 -6.12 12.88
N ALA A 246 -12.33 -4.80 12.83
CA ALA A 246 -11.06 -4.09 12.84
C ALA A 246 -11.20 -2.75 13.57
N ASP A 247 -10.15 -2.35 14.28
CA ASP A 247 -10.05 -1.00 14.83
C ASP A 247 -9.30 -0.12 13.83
N LEU A 248 -9.97 0.93 13.34
CA LEU A 248 -9.44 1.87 12.36
C LEU A 248 -9.13 3.21 13.02
N GLU A 249 -7.96 3.77 12.75
CA GLU A 249 -7.58 5.08 13.30
C GLU A 249 -8.08 6.21 12.39
N ILE A 250 -9.06 6.99 12.85
CA ILE A 250 -9.59 8.16 12.14
C ILE A 250 -9.33 9.42 12.97
N LYS A 251 -8.31 10.19 12.60
CA LYS A 251 -7.81 11.33 13.40
C LYS A 251 -8.57 12.61 13.17
N GLU A 252 -9.03 12.79 11.94
CA GLU A 252 -9.62 14.04 11.48
C GLU A 252 -11.11 14.05 11.85
N PRO A 253 -11.62 15.11 12.48
CA PRO A 253 -13.05 15.32 12.59
C PRO A 253 -13.63 15.69 11.22
N GLY A 254 -14.83 15.23 10.91
CA GLY A 254 -15.47 15.43 9.62
C GLY A 254 -16.28 14.22 9.17
N GLU A 255 -16.82 14.29 7.97
CA GLU A 255 -17.45 13.12 7.36
C GLU A 255 -16.38 12.18 6.82
N HIS A 256 -16.49 10.89 7.14
CA HIS A 256 -15.61 9.85 6.64
C HIS A 256 -16.42 8.70 6.05
N ASN A 257 -15.92 8.10 4.97
CA ASN A 257 -16.49 6.89 4.38
C ASN A 257 -15.71 5.67 4.83
N ILE A 258 -16.40 4.74 5.46
CA ILE A 258 -15.85 3.43 5.80
C ILE A 258 -16.38 2.45 4.77
N LYS A 259 -15.47 1.84 4.02
CA LYS A 259 -15.77 0.76 3.08
C LYS A 259 -15.24 -0.56 3.62
N VAL A 260 -16.04 -1.61 3.52
CA VAL A 260 -15.63 -2.99 3.80
C VAL A 260 -15.90 -3.82 2.56
N THR A 261 -14.92 -4.62 2.15
CA THR A 261 -15.08 -5.56 1.03
C THR A 261 -14.86 -6.99 1.48
N TYR A 262 -15.55 -7.93 0.84
CA TYR A 262 -15.24 -9.35 0.89
C TYR A 262 -14.42 -9.71 -0.33
N SER A 263 -13.21 -10.22 -0.11
CA SER A 263 -12.19 -10.39 -1.14
C SER A 263 -11.68 -11.83 -1.13
N ASP A 264 -11.25 -12.30 -2.30
CA ASP A 264 -10.70 -13.64 -2.46
C ASP A 264 -9.19 -13.71 -2.18
N GLN A 265 -8.57 -14.86 -2.48
CA GLN A 265 -7.12 -15.05 -2.37
C GLN A 265 -6.31 -14.10 -3.26
N ALA A 266 -6.84 -13.72 -4.42
CA ALA A 266 -6.17 -12.81 -5.35
C ALA A 266 -6.29 -11.34 -4.93
N HIS A 267 -6.98 -11.07 -3.82
CA HIS A 267 -7.36 -9.72 -3.37
C HIS A 267 -8.34 -9.01 -4.31
N ASP A 268 -9.09 -9.77 -5.11
CA ASP A 268 -10.17 -9.21 -5.91
C ASP A 268 -11.38 -8.95 -5.00
N ASP A 269 -11.85 -7.70 -4.95
CA ASP A 269 -13.00 -7.29 -4.15
C ASP A 269 -14.30 -7.77 -4.82
N LEU A 270 -14.94 -8.79 -4.24
CA LEU A 270 -16.11 -9.45 -4.82
C LEU A 270 -17.44 -8.81 -4.41
N ILE A 271 -17.49 -8.31 -3.18
CA ILE A 271 -18.65 -7.60 -2.60
C ILE A 271 -18.13 -6.39 -1.86
N GLN A 272 -18.77 -5.24 -2.06
CA GLN A 272 -18.40 -4.00 -1.38
C GLN A 272 -19.58 -3.38 -0.64
N VAL A 273 -19.34 -2.82 0.54
CA VAL A 273 -20.34 -2.11 1.35
C VAL A 273 -19.73 -0.88 2.01
N PHE A 274 -20.57 0.11 2.30
CA PHE A 274 -20.16 1.44 2.73
C PHE A 274 -21.06 1.97 3.84
N VAL A 275 -20.46 2.66 4.81
CA VAL A 275 -21.16 3.55 5.73
C VAL A 275 -20.47 4.91 5.77
N ARG A 276 -21.27 5.98 5.78
CA ARG A 276 -20.81 7.32 6.12
C ARG A 276 -20.88 7.46 7.63
N VAL A 277 -19.85 8.04 8.23
CA VAL A 277 -19.85 8.42 9.65
C VAL A 277 -19.45 9.88 9.80
N MET A 278 -19.96 10.51 10.86
CA MET A 278 -19.52 11.84 11.27
C MET A 278 -18.54 11.68 12.42
N VAL A 279 -17.27 11.94 12.17
CA VAL A 279 -16.23 11.92 13.20
C VAL A 279 -16.27 13.26 13.93
N VAL A 280 -16.56 13.22 15.23
CA VAL A 280 -16.53 14.39 16.10
C VAL A 280 -15.21 14.42 16.87
N ALA A 281 -14.76 15.61 17.26
CA ALA A 281 -13.56 15.75 18.07
C ALA A 281 -13.63 14.80 19.28
N ALA A 282 -12.56 14.06 19.53
CA ALA A 282 -12.49 13.14 20.66
C ALA A 282 -12.89 13.90 21.92
N ALA A 283 -13.94 13.41 22.61
CA ALA A 283 -14.29 13.95 23.91
C ALA A 283 -13.02 13.87 24.77
N GLN A 284 -12.48 15.03 25.14
CA GLN A 284 -11.40 15.06 26.12
C GLN A 284 -11.92 14.29 27.31
N SER A 285 -11.23 13.21 27.67
CA SER A 285 -11.51 12.49 28.90
C SER A 285 -11.35 13.50 30.02
N THR A 286 -12.45 14.12 30.43
CA THR A 286 -12.55 14.77 31.72
C THR A 286 -12.45 13.62 32.70
N ALA A 287 -11.22 13.27 33.06
CA ALA A 287 -10.97 12.49 34.25
C ALA A 287 -11.78 13.16 35.35
N ALA A 288 -12.82 12.46 35.82
CA ALA A 288 -13.55 12.88 37.00
C ALA A 288 -12.51 13.19 38.09
N PRO A 289 -12.58 14.33 38.78
CA PRO A 289 -11.64 14.60 39.85
C PRO A 289 -11.74 13.45 40.84
N THR A 290 -10.63 12.74 41.02
CA THR A 290 -10.44 11.78 42.10
C THR A 290 -10.88 12.46 43.39
N ALA A 291 -12.07 12.10 43.88
CA ALA A 291 -12.53 12.53 45.18
C ALA A 291 -11.49 12.04 46.18
N THR A 292 -10.76 12.99 46.75
CA THR A 292 -9.90 12.73 47.90
C THR A 292 -10.85 12.35 49.01
N MET A 293 -10.96 11.04 49.29
CA MET A 293 -11.62 10.57 50.50
C MET A 293 -10.86 11.16 51.70
N GLU A 294 -11.46 12.18 52.30
CA GLU A 294 -11.11 12.68 53.62
C GLU A 294 -11.21 11.51 54.62
N PRO A 295 -10.22 11.31 55.51
CA PRO A 295 -10.28 10.21 56.46
C PRO A 295 -11.32 10.51 57.54
N THR A 296 -12.53 9.98 57.37
CA THR A 296 -13.55 9.98 58.42
C THR A 296 -13.07 9.16 59.61
N MET A 297 -13.05 9.78 60.78
CA MET A 297 -12.76 9.17 62.09
C MET A 297 -13.44 7.80 62.27
N PRO A 298 -12.78 6.84 62.96
CA PRO A 298 -13.45 5.60 63.35
C PRO A 298 -14.55 5.88 64.40
N PRO A 299 -15.68 5.17 64.36
CA PRO A 299 -16.71 5.26 65.39
C PRO A 299 -16.22 4.65 66.72
N PRO A 300 -16.78 5.07 67.88
CA PRO A 300 -16.31 4.59 69.17
C PRO A 300 -16.69 3.12 69.42
N THR A 301 -15.74 2.43 70.01
CA THR A 301 -15.74 1.06 70.54
C THR A 301 -17.03 0.67 71.26
N GLN A 302 -17.66 -0.43 70.85
CA GLN A 302 -18.65 -1.15 71.65
C GLN A 302 -18.02 -2.44 72.20
N ALA A 303 -18.11 -2.62 73.52
CA ALA A 303 -17.54 -3.74 74.27
C ALA A 303 -18.33 -5.06 74.08
N PRO A 304 -17.72 -6.24 74.32
CA PRO A 304 -18.24 -7.54 73.86
C PRO A 304 -18.98 -8.34 74.94
N ALA A 305 -19.89 -9.25 74.53
CA ALA A 305 -20.22 -10.52 75.19
C ALA A 305 -21.34 -11.29 74.44
N PRO A 306 -21.50 -12.63 74.60
CA PRO A 306 -20.51 -13.65 74.95
C PRO A 306 -20.48 -14.85 73.99
N THR A 307 -19.37 -15.57 74.12
CA THR A 307 -18.97 -16.87 73.56
C THR A 307 -19.99 -18.00 73.70
N LEU A 308 -20.17 -18.78 72.63
CA LEU A 308 -20.42 -20.23 72.70
C LEU A 308 -19.38 -20.95 71.86
N ALA A 309 -18.74 -21.95 72.47
CA ALA A 309 -17.60 -22.71 71.98
C ALA A 309 -18.07 -24.03 71.29
N PRO A 310 -17.18 -24.97 70.90
CA PRO A 310 -16.87 -25.26 69.50
C PRO A 310 -17.29 -26.68 69.07
N THR A 311 -17.25 -26.99 67.78
CA THR A 311 -17.27 -28.38 67.30
C THR A 311 -16.23 -28.58 66.19
N VAL A 312 -15.04 -28.98 66.65
CA VAL A 312 -14.14 -30.05 66.18
C VAL A 312 -14.09 -30.35 64.67
N ALA A 313 -12.90 -30.10 64.09
CA ALA A 313 -12.41 -30.61 62.81
C ALA A 313 -12.07 -32.12 62.87
N PRO A 314 -11.72 -32.75 61.73
CA PRO A 314 -10.30 -33.07 61.62
C PRO A 314 -9.66 -32.80 60.24
N THR A 315 -8.36 -32.58 60.33
CA THR A 315 -7.30 -32.44 59.33
C THR A 315 -7.05 -33.70 58.50
N ALA A 316 -6.71 -33.55 57.21
CA ALA A 316 -5.71 -34.32 56.46
C ALA A 316 -5.56 -33.65 55.06
N GLU A 317 -4.47 -32.93 54.79
CA GLU A 317 -3.22 -33.38 54.14
C GLU A 317 -3.20 -33.20 52.61
N ALA A 318 -2.07 -32.66 52.15
CA ALA A 318 -1.76 -32.29 50.78
C ALA A 318 -1.44 -33.52 49.91
N THR A 319 -1.82 -33.53 48.63
CA THR A 319 -1.17 -34.34 47.59
C THR A 319 -1.43 -33.78 46.17
N THR A 320 -0.36 -33.26 45.57
CA THR A 320 0.05 -33.20 44.15
C THR A 320 -0.95 -32.99 42.99
N LEU A 321 -0.58 -32.06 42.10
CA LEU A 321 -1.03 -31.95 40.70
C LEU A 321 -0.83 -33.26 39.92
N PRO A 322 -1.70 -33.57 38.94
CA PRO A 322 -1.31 -34.36 37.79
C PRO A 322 -0.77 -33.47 36.66
N THR A 323 0.51 -33.65 36.35
CA THR A 323 1.08 -33.44 35.02
C THR A 323 0.70 -34.59 34.10
N SER A 324 0.08 -34.29 32.98
CA SER A 324 0.05 -35.08 31.75
C SER A 324 0.14 -34.04 30.62
N GLY A 325 1.16 -33.98 29.76
CA GLY A 325 2.12 -34.99 29.35
C GLY A 325 1.75 -35.43 27.94
N SER A 326 2.40 -34.84 26.94
CA SER A 326 2.86 -35.49 25.70
C SER A 326 3.33 -34.45 24.69
N ASP A 327 4.62 -34.14 24.75
CA ASP A 327 5.57 -34.15 23.63
C ASP A 327 5.00 -34.02 22.21
N ASN A 328 5.46 -33.02 21.46
CA ASN A 328 5.77 -33.11 20.03
C ASN A 328 6.68 -31.94 19.59
N ASN A 329 7.93 -31.97 20.06
CA ASN A 329 9.06 -31.37 19.36
C ASN A 329 9.49 -32.34 18.24
N PHE A 330 8.81 -32.29 17.10
CA PHE A 330 9.27 -32.91 15.86
C PHE A 330 8.56 -32.20 14.70
N TRP A 331 9.19 -31.15 14.15
CA TRP A 331 9.05 -30.62 12.77
C TRP A 331 9.80 -29.29 12.59
N LEU A 332 10.39 -28.72 13.66
CA LEU A 332 11.22 -27.50 13.60
C LEU A 332 12.63 -27.69 12.98
N TYR A 333 12.96 -28.84 12.37
CA TYR A 333 14.25 -29.04 11.67
C TYR A 333 14.13 -29.79 10.34
N ALA A 334 13.08 -29.54 9.55
CA ALA A 334 12.95 -30.09 8.20
C ALA A 334 12.60 -29.06 7.11
N PHE A 335 12.88 -27.76 7.32
CA PHE A 335 12.64 -26.72 6.31
C PHE A 335 13.87 -25.93 5.85
N LEU A 336 15.10 -26.38 6.21
CA LEU A 336 16.36 -25.80 5.71
C LEU A 336 17.19 -26.80 4.87
N ALA A 337 16.54 -27.51 3.96
CA ALA A 337 17.20 -28.32 2.92
C ALA A 337 16.39 -28.41 1.61
N GLY A 338 15.66 -27.36 1.24
CA GLY A 338 14.75 -27.34 0.08
C GLY A 338 14.85 -26.10 -0.83
N ILE A 339 15.91 -25.29 -0.72
CA ILE A 339 16.21 -24.20 -1.66
C ILE A 339 17.60 -24.47 -2.23
N GLY A 340 17.65 -25.21 -3.34
CA GLY A 340 18.91 -25.56 -3.98
C GLY A 340 18.83 -26.65 -5.05
N ALA A 341 17.75 -26.73 -5.83
CA ALA A 341 17.68 -27.65 -6.99
C ALA A 341 16.55 -27.30 -7.97
N GLY A 342 16.45 -26.03 -8.41
CA GLY A 342 15.30 -25.59 -9.24
C GLY A 342 15.61 -24.64 -10.39
N ILE A 343 16.87 -24.31 -10.69
CA ILE A 343 17.24 -23.50 -11.87
C ILE A 343 18.57 -24.00 -12.47
N ILE A 344 18.67 -25.30 -12.79
CA ILE A 344 19.54 -25.83 -13.84
C ILE A 344 18.82 -27.05 -14.44
N GLY A 345 17.75 -26.79 -15.20
CA GLY A 345 16.89 -27.87 -15.70
C GLY A 345 16.03 -27.51 -16.91
N ALA A 346 16.35 -26.41 -17.62
CA ALA A 346 15.63 -26.00 -18.83
C ALA A 346 16.57 -25.59 -19.98
N GLY A 347 17.80 -26.12 -20.00
CA GLY A 347 18.83 -25.75 -20.98
C GLY A 347 19.40 -26.89 -21.83
N VAL A 348 18.95 -28.14 -21.68
CA VAL A 348 19.56 -29.29 -22.41
C VAL A 348 18.51 -30.26 -22.97
N LEU A 349 17.44 -29.75 -23.58
CA LEU A 349 16.55 -30.60 -24.39
C LEU A 349 16.08 -29.95 -25.69
N ALA A 350 16.99 -29.27 -26.39
CA ALA A 350 16.73 -28.72 -27.74
C ALA A 350 17.90 -28.89 -28.73
N ALA A 351 18.77 -29.90 -28.55
CA ALA A 351 19.93 -30.09 -29.45
C ALA A 351 20.31 -31.54 -29.80
N VAL A 352 19.39 -32.52 -29.77
CA VAL A 352 19.67 -33.88 -30.29
C VAL A 352 18.48 -34.49 -31.04
N ARG A 353 17.91 -33.76 -32.02
CA ARG A 353 17.08 -34.39 -33.05
C ARG A 353 17.15 -33.71 -34.42
N ALA A 354 18.37 -33.36 -34.83
CA ALA A 354 18.67 -33.02 -36.22
C ALA A 354 20.13 -33.39 -36.53
N ARG A 355 20.39 -34.70 -36.63
CA ARG A 355 21.43 -35.37 -37.44
C ARG A 355 21.56 -36.81 -36.95
N ARG A 356 20.61 -37.64 -37.35
CA ARG A 356 20.82 -38.98 -37.90
C ARG A 356 19.53 -39.46 -38.52
#